data_AF-A0A509E640-F1
#
_entry.id   AF-A0A509E640-F1
#
_cell.length_a   1.000
_cell.length_b   1.000
_cell.length_c   1.000
_cell.angle_alpha   90.00
_cell.angle_beta   90.00
_cell.angle_gamma   90.00
#
_symmetry.space_group_name_H-M   'P 1'
#
loop_
_entity.id
_entity.type
_entity.pdbx_description
1 polymer ?
#
loop_
_entity_poly.entity_id
_entity_poly.type
_entity_poly.pdbx_seq_one_letter_code
_entity_poly.pdbx_strand_id
1 'polypeptide(L)'
;MHAALVRAAASGRVPPHVSAAMNPLVPLSILVCVPIAAIALVLGTDTGIETSLITATIKTFIILGVIAAAISFGASRLAERSRP
;
A
#
# COMPACT_ATOMS: atom_id res chain seq x y z
N MET A 1 -24.48 -13.74 -37.60
CA MET A 1 -24.37 -13.41 -36.15
C MET A 1 -23.28 -14.18 -35.41
N HIS A 2 -23.11 -15.48 -35.65
CA HIS A 2 -22.11 -16.31 -34.94
C HIS A 2 -20.64 -15.86 -35.16
N ALA A 3 -20.29 -15.41 -36.36
CA ALA A 3 -18.95 -14.92 -36.68
C ALA A 3 -18.55 -13.62 -35.96
N ALA A 4 -19.53 -12.79 -35.57
CA ALA A 4 -19.27 -11.55 -34.84
C ALA A 4 -18.93 -11.82 -33.36
N LEU A 5 -19.57 -12.84 -32.76
CA LEU A 5 -19.33 -13.29 -31.39
C LEU A 5 -17.93 -13.91 -31.22
N VAL A 6 -17.49 -14.72 -32.19
CA VAL A 6 -16.16 -15.36 -32.17
C VAL A 6 -15.03 -14.32 -32.27
N ARG A 7 -15.24 -13.24 -33.03
CA ARG A 7 -14.26 -12.15 -33.17
C ARG A 7 -14.16 -11.27 -31.92
N ALA A 8 -15.23 -11.16 -31.12
CA ALA A 8 -15.21 -10.42 -29.86
C ALA A 8 -14.43 -11.16 -28.76
N ALA A 9 -14.59 -12.50 -28.68
CA ALA A 9 -13.82 -13.35 -27.77
C ALA A 9 -12.32 -13.39 -28.13
N ALA A 10 -11.99 -13.36 -29.42
CA ALA A 10 -10.60 -13.31 -29.90
C ALA A 10 -9.94 -11.92 -29.75
N SER A 11 -10.72 -10.84 -29.60
CA SER A 11 -10.20 -9.47 -29.58
C SER A 11 -9.80 -8.98 -28.19
N GLY A 12 -9.99 -9.76 -27.12
CA GLY A 12 -9.60 -9.38 -25.76
C GLY A 12 -10.14 -8.01 -25.32
N ARG A 13 -11.28 -7.56 -25.86
CA ARG A 13 -11.84 -6.24 -25.53
C ARG A 13 -12.49 -6.33 -24.16
N VAL A 14 -11.68 -6.08 -23.14
CA VAL A 14 -12.13 -5.74 -21.80
C VAL A 14 -13.12 -4.57 -21.93
N PRO A 15 -14.32 -4.66 -21.32
CA PRO A 15 -15.29 -3.57 -21.39
C PRO A 15 -14.70 -2.26 -20.84
N PRO A 16 -15.06 -1.10 -21.42
CA PRO A 16 -14.48 0.21 -21.04
C PRO A 16 -14.83 0.68 -19.61
N HIS A 17 -15.54 -0.12 -18.82
CA HIS A 17 -15.96 0.24 -17.46
C HIS A 17 -15.13 -0.41 -16.33
N VAL A 18 -14.19 -1.32 -16.62
CA VAL A 18 -13.25 -1.83 -15.60
C VAL A 18 -11.91 -1.13 -15.78
N SER A 19 -11.86 0.16 -15.44
CA SER A 19 -10.62 0.91 -15.39
C SER A 19 -10.69 2.01 -14.34
N ALA A 20 -11.03 1.63 -13.11
CA ALA A 20 -10.53 2.39 -11.97
C ALA A 20 -9.15 1.83 -11.65
N ALA A 21 -8.13 2.22 -12.43
CA ALA A 21 -6.74 1.90 -12.14
C ALA A 21 -6.34 2.65 -10.85
N MET A 22 -6.70 2.12 -9.68
CA MET A 22 -6.25 2.65 -8.41
C MET A 22 -4.77 2.32 -8.25
N ASN A 23 -3.97 3.31 -7.85
CA ASN A 23 -2.60 3.06 -7.44
C ASN A 23 -2.65 2.04 -6.28
N PRO A 24 -2.07 0.83 -6.43
CA PRO A 24 -2.17 -0.24 -5.43
C PRO A 24 -1.57 0.15 -4.08
N LEU A 25 -0.71 1.18 -4.04
CA LEU A 25 -0.16 1.73 -2.82
C LEU A 25 -1.22 2.46 -1.98
N VAL A 26 -2.27 3.02 -2.59
CA VAL A 26 -3.34 3.74 -1.88
C VAL A 26 -4.12 2.81 -0.94
N PRO A 27 -4.75 1.71 -1.40
CA PRO A 27 -5.47 0.81 -0.50
C PRO A 27 -4.53 0.13 0.52
N LEU A 28 -3.29 -0.19 0.15
CA LEU A 28 -2.30 -0.74 1.08
C LEU A 28 -1.94 0.27 2.18
N SER A 29 -1.74 1.53 1.83
CA SER A 29 -1.44 2.59 2.81
C SER A 29 -2.60 2.80 3.77
N ILE A 30 -3.84 2.73 3.29
CA ILE A 30 -5.04 2.81 4.15
C ILE A 30 -5.09 1.61 5.11
N LEU A 31 -4.90 0.40 4.57
CA LEU A 31 -4.92 -0.85 5.35
C LEU A 31 -3.91 -0.83 6.50
N VAL A 32 -2.74 -0.21 6.30
CA VAL A 32 -1.68 -0.12 7.32
C VAL A 32 -1.89 1.09 8.24
N CYS A 33 -2.14 2.28 7.69
CA CYS A 33 -2.15 3.52 8.48
C CYS A 33 -3.39 3.70 9.36
N VAL A 34 -4.58 3.28 8.91
CA VAL A 34 -5.82 3.45 9.66
C VAL A 34 -5.80 2.72 11.02
N PRO A 35 -5.47 1.42 11.11
CA PRO A 35 -5.43 0.74 12.41
C PRO A 35 -4.36 1.32 13.33
N ILE A 36 -3.21 1.72 12.80
CA ILE A 36 -2.14 2.35 13.58
C ILE A 36 -2.61 3.70 14.15
N ALA A 37 -3.25 4.53 13.34
CA ALA A 37 -3.81 5.81 13.79
C ALA A 37 -4.90 5.61 14.85
N ALA A 38 -5.76 4.59 14.70
CA ALA A 38 -6.79 4.26 15.68
C ALA A 38 -6.17 3.85 17.03
N ILE A 39 -5.14 2.99 17.02
CA ILE A 39 -4.43 2.60 18.25
C ILE A 39 -3.74 3.82 18.88
N ALA A 40 -3.06 4.65 18.09
CA ALA A 40 -2.40 5.86 18.60
C ALA A 40 -3.39 6.84 19.23
N LEU A 41 -4.59 6.99 18.64
CA LEU A 41 -5.64 7.84 19.19
C LEU A 41 -6.15 7.32 20.54
N VAL A 42 -6.44 6.02 20.63
CA VAL A 42 -6.90 5.38 21.88
C VAL A 42 -5.86 5.54 22.98
N LEU A 43 -4.59 5.22 22.67
CA LEU A 43 -3.49 5.37 23.63
C LEU A 43 -3.27 6.83 24.04
N GLY A 44 -3.44 7.78 23.11
CA GLY A 44 -3.30 9.21 23.40
C GLY A 44 -4.39 9.78 24.31
N THR A 45 -5.57 9.15 24.34
CA THR A 45 -6.67 9.52 25.25
C THR A 45 -6.62 8.79 26.61
N ASP A 46 -5.72 7.82 26.77
CA ASP A 46 -5.54 7.08 28.01
C ASP A 46 -4.65 7.86 28.99
N THR A 47 -5.22 8.28 30.13
CA THR A 47 -4.51 9.04 31.17
C THR A 47 -3.53 8.19 31.98
N GLY A 48 -3.58 6.86 31.85
CA GLY A 48 -2.66 5.94 32.52
C GLY A 48 -1.34 5.72 31.79
N ILE A 49 -1.19 6.24 30.56
CA ILE A 49 -0.02 6.01 29.72
C ILE A 49 0.83 7.27 29.62
N GLU A 50 2.13 7.09 29.86
CA GLU A 50 3.16 8.09 29.61
C GLU A 50 3.16 8.53 28.13
N THR A 51 2.74 9.77 27.86
CA THR A 51 2.70 10.35 26.50
C THR A 51 4.09 10.39 25.84
N SER A 52 5.14 10.42 26.65
CA SER A 52 6.53 10.32 26.23
C SER A 52 6.80 8.99 25.48
N LEU A 53 6.25 7.89 26.00
CA LEU A 53 6.40 6.54 25.46
C LEU A 53 5.61 6.36 24.16
N ILE A 54 4.41 6.96 24.08
CA ILE A 54 3.60 6.98 22.85
C ILE A 54 4.36 7.71 21.74
N THR A 55 4.90 8.89 22.04
CA THR A 55 5.65 9.70 21.08
C THR A 55 6.93 8.99 20.62
N ALA A 56 7.65 8.35 21.54
CA ALA A 56 8.84 7.55 21.24
C ALA A 56 8.52 6.35 20.32
N THR A 57 7.41 5.66 20.59
CA THR A 57 6.92 4.55 19.77
C THR A 57 6.60 5.02 18.34
N ILE A 58 5.86 6.12 18.19
CA ILE A 58 5.51 6.68 16.87
C ILE A 58 6.77 7.07 16.10
N LYS A 59 7.71 7.78 16.73
CA LYS A 59 8.99 8.16 16.10
C LYS A 59 9.77 6.93 15.63
N THR A 60 9.88 5.92 16.49
CA THR A 60 10.58 4.67 16.16
C THR A 60 9.93 3.97 14.96
N PHE A 61 8.60 3.87 14.95
CA PHE A 61 7.87 3.27 13.84
C PHE A 61 8.11 4.01 12.51
N ILE A 62 8.07 5.35 12.52
CA ILE A 62 8.34 6.16 11.32
C ILE A 62 9.77 5.93 10.82
N ILE A 63 10.77 5.94 11.72
CA ILE A 63 12.17 5.73 11.35
C ILE A 63 12.35 4.35 10.70
N LEU A 64 11.81 3.30 11.32
CA LEU A 64 11.89 1.95 10.78
C LEU A 64 11.13 1.82 9.45
N GLY A 65 9.97 2.46 9.31
CA GLY A 65 9.20 2.49 8.07
C GLY A 65 9.97 3.13 6.91
N VAL A 66 10.65 4.26 7.17
CA VAL A 66 11.50 4.93 6.16
C VAL A 66 12.69 4.04 5.77
N ILE A 67 13.35 3.41 6.74
CA ILE A 67 14.47 2.49 6.47
C ILE A 67 14.00 1.31 5.62
N ALA A 68 12.88 0.69 5.99
CA ALA A 68 12.29 -0.41 5.23
C ALA A 68 11.96 0.01 3.79
N ALA A 69 11.32 1.18 3.61
CA ALA A 69 11.00 1.71 2.28
C ALA A 69 12.26 1.97 1.43
N ALA A 70 13.32 2.53 2.03
CA ALA A 70 14.59 2.78 1.35
C ALA A 70 15.25 1.47 0.89
N ILE A 71 15.26 0.45 1.75
CA ILE A 71 15.80 -0.88 1.42
C ILE A 71 14.97 -1.55 0.33
N SER A 72 13.63 -1.53 0.43
CA SER A 72 12.73 -2.09 -0.59
C SER A 72 12.90 -1.41 -1.95
N PHE A 73 13.08 -0.08 -1.96
CA PHE A 73 13.38 0.66 -3.18
C PHE A 73 14.73 0.26 -3.78
N GLY A 74 15.78 0.18 -2.96
CA GLY A 74 17.11 -0.29 -3.38
C GLY A 74 17.08 -1.71 -3.96
N ALA A 75 16.39 -2.64 -3.28
CA ALA A 75 16.21 -4.01 -3.73
C ALA A 75 15.44 -4.08 -5.07
N SER A 76 14.40 -3.25 -5.24
CA SER A 76 13.64 -3.17 -6.49
C SER A 76 14.52 -2.73 -7.67
N ARG A 77 15.39 -1.72 -7.46
CA ARG A 77 16.33 -1.24 -8.48
C ARG A 77 17.42 -2.26 -8.82
N LEU A 78 17.88 -3.02 -7.82
CA LEU A 78 18.84 -4.10 -8.05
C LEU A 78 18.19 -5.22 -8.87
N ALA A 79 16.96 -5.62 -8.53
CA ALA A 79 16.21 -6.64 -9.25
C ALA A 79 15.94 -6.25 -10.72
N GLU A 80 15.64 -4.99 -11.01
CA GLU A 80 15.50 -4.48 -12.37
C GLU A 80 16.79 -4.65 -13.20
N ARG A 81 17.96 -4.44 -12.58
CA ARG A 81 19.27 -4.60 -13.24
C ARG A 81 19.69 -6.06 -13.43
N SER A 82 19.14 -6.97 -12.62
CA SER A 82 19.44 -8.40 -12.68
C SER A 82 18.51 -9.18 -13.61
N ARG A 83 17.56 -8.52 -14.29
CA ARG A 83 16.75 -9.17 -15.34
C ARG A 83 17.62 -9.43 -16.58
N PRO A 84 17.65 -10.68 -17.08
CA PRO A 84 18.40 -11.05 -18.29
C PRO A 84 17.82 -10.41 -19.56
#